data_AF-A0A2V9Y5L7-F1
#
_entry.id   AF-A0A2V9Y5L7-F1
#
_cell.length_a   1.000
_cell.length_b   1.000
_cell.length_c   1.000
_cell.angle_alpha   90.00
_cell.angle_beta   90.00
_cell.angle_gamma   90.00
#
_symmetry.space_group_name_H-M   'P 1'
#
loop_
_entity.id
_entity.type
_entity.pdbx_description
1 polymer ?
#
loop_
_entity_poly.entity_id
_entity_poly.type
_entity_poly.pdbx_seq_one_letter_code
_entity_poly.pdbx_strand_id
1 'polypeptide(L)'
;MTLICLGLFFTGLLSAFVLTKYVRDFAISHGFVAVPTQERHLHSSPLPRLGGVAIFLSFCACMGIAALWAMRHPALHTPYFLKTMSTIFVPAAIVFLLGVYDDLRGVGPYVKFTVQGIAAAMLYAGGLRIVNIPVLFGDRILPWYVGFAVTIIWVLAITNAFNLIDGLDGLAAGSALFSTMVVFTVALLHGPALVEVMTIALAGAILGFLRYNFNPATIFLGDSGSLLIGFLLSALALYGAQKAPTIVAVAIPIVSFGLPILETVLSVIRRLISGRPVFTADREHIHHKLLQHGMTHRQVVIVLYAVSACFAMLSLFLLWPTGSSLGLVLAVLGIGIWIGVQHLGYLEFGELARVAHRTLDQPQIFVNNLAVRRATEELKVARDFDQVRRILLAAFGSNDFDGFDLNVALLPGEISAVESLDSLAARRNSHSLHWNKPGRANSLNNSSAWTIALDLLSSSNRHRGTLTVYRLYSTRDLQLDVNLLTAAFPTTLADALDRTLAHSAEVIPLPEQDASLITAQAG
;
A
#
# COMPACT_ATOMS: atom_id res chain seq x y z
N MET A 1 19.26 -16.53 36.15
CA MET A 1 19.31 -15.65 34.98
C MET A 1 18.58 -14.35 35.25
N THR A 2 17.33 -14.39 35.74
CA THR A 2 16.52 -13.19 36.04
C THR A 2 17.23 -12.10 36.85
N LEU A 3 17.91 -12.43 37.95
CA LEU A 3 18.66 -11.44 38.75
C LEU A 3 19.80 -10.77 37.98
N ILE A 4 20.44 -11.50 37.07
CA ILE A 4 21.52 -10.97 36.22
C ILE A 4 20.93 -10.04 35.17
N CYS A 5 19.82 -10.42 34.55
CA CYS A 5 19.12 -9.58 33.59
C CYS A 5 18.63 -8.27 34.22
N LEU A 6 18.07 -8.33 35.44
CA LEU A 6 17.72 -7.15 36.23
C LEU A 6 18.97 -6.32 36.58
N GLY A 7 20.04 -6.96 37.05
CA GLY A 7 21.30 -6.28 37.36
C GLY A 7 21.88 -5.56 36.14
N LEU A 8 21.89 -6.20 34.97
CA LEU A 8 22.34 -5.62 33.71
C LEU A 8 21.43 -4.49 33.23
N PHE A 9 20.11 -4.64 33.37
CA PHE A 9 19.15 -3.59 33.05
C PHE A 9 19.42 -2.32 33.86
N PHE A 10 19.49 -2.44 35.19
CA PHE A 10 19.74 -1.30 36.07
C PHE A 10 21.14 -0.74 35.91
N THR A 11 22.14 -1.59 35.64
CA THR A 11 23.49 -1.11 35.32
C THR A 11 23.47 -0.29 34.04
N GLY A 12 22.81 -0.77 32.98
CA GLY A 12 22.65 -0.04 31.72
C GLY A 12 21.93 1.28 31.93
N LEU A 13 20.80 1.26 32.64
CA LEU A 13 20.00 2.44 32.96
C LEU A 13 20.79 3.49 33.73
N LEU A 14 21.41 3.11 34.84
CA LEU A 14 22.13 4.05 35.70
C LEU A 14 23.39 4.56 35.03
N SER A 15 24.15 3.69 34.36
CA SER A 15 25.35 4.09 33.64
C SER A 15 25.02 5.02 32.47
N ALA A 16 24.00 4.73 31.65
CA ALA A 16 23.58 5.62 30.58
C ALA A 16 23.03 6.95 31.12
N PHE A 17 22.24 6.94 32.20
CA PHE A 17 21.76 8.17 32.84
C PHE A 17 22.92 9.08 33.27
N VAL A 18 23.93 8.52 33.94
CA VAL A 18 25.10 9.27 34.41
C VAL A 18 26.00 9.70 33.25
N LEU A 19 26.33 8.78 32.33
CA LEU A 19 27.19 9.05 31.18
C LEU A 19 26.57 10.08 30.23
N THR A 20 25.25 10.05 30.02
CA THR A 20 24.57 11.01 29.14
C THR A 20 24.76 12.44 29.64
N LYS A 21 24.71 12.67 30.95
CA LYS A 21 25.01 13.97 31.54
C LYS A 21 26.45 14.40 31.22
N TYR A 22 27.43 13.54 31.47
CA TYR A 22 28.85 13.86 31.22
C TYR A 22 29.16 14.08 29.73
N VAL A 23 28.63 13.23 28.85
CA VAL A 23 28.80 13.34 27.40
C VAL A 23 28.18 14.64 26.89
N ARG A 24 26.98 15.00 27.38
CA ARG A 24 26.34 16.27 27.04
C ARG A 24 27.20 17.46 27.46
N ASP A 25 27.65 17.50 28.70
CA ASP A 25 28.42 18.62 29.24
C ASP A 25 29.80 18.73 28.54
N PHE A 26 30.40 17.58 28.20
CA PHE A 26 31.62 17.51 27.38
C PHE A 26 31.39 18.04 25.95
N ALA A 27 30.31 17.61 25.28
CA ALA A 27 29.99 18.06 23.93
C ALA A 27 29.70 19.57 23.88
N ILE A 28 29.01 20.12 24.88
CA ILE A 28 28.76 21.56 25.00
C ILE A 28 30.06 22.33 25.20
N SER A 29 30.93 21.88 26.12
CA SER A 29 32.21 22.56 26.40
C SER A 29 33.19 22.57 25.22
N HIS A 30 33.13 21.55 24.36
CA HIS A 30 33.98 21.44 23.17
C HIS A 30 33.32 21.99 21.89
N GLY A 31 32.10 22.54 21.99
CA GLY A 31 31.38 23.11 20.85
C GLY A 31 30.86 22.08 19.84
N PHE A 32 30.75 20.80 20.21
CA PHE A 32 30.17 19.72 19.39
C PHE A 32 28.64 19.78 19.43
N VAL A 33 28.09 20.90 18.96
CA VAL A 33 26.67 21.20 19.00
C VAL A 33 26.10 21.42 17.60
N ALA A 34 24.89 20.92 17.38
CA ALA A 34 24.13 21.18 16.19
C ALA A 34 23.66 22.65 16.20
N VAL A 35 24.27 23.50 15.38
CA VAL A 35 23.79 24.88 15.23
C VAL A 35 22.42 24.85 14.54
N PRO A 36 21.39 25.53 15.09
CA PRO A 36 20.07 25.57 14.48
C PRO A 36 20.14 26.30 13.14
N THR A 37 20.16 25.53 12.06
CA THR A 37 19.93 26.03 10.70
C THR A 37 18.43 26.07 10.47
N GLN A 38 17.91 27.23 10.03
CA GLN A 38 16.48 27.52 9.81
C GLN A 38 15.75 26.50 8.91
N GLU A 39 16.48 25.60 8.26
CA GLU A 39 15.98 24.66 7.26
C GLU A 39 15.93 23.19 7.71
N ARG A 40 16.49 22.81 8.86
CA ARG A 40 16.57 21.38 9.28
C ARG A 40 16.31 21.09 10.76
N HIS A 41 16.29 22.10 11.63
CA HIS A 41 16.14 21.90 13.08
C HIS A 41 14.99 22.71 13.65
N LEU A 42 14.06 22.02 14.31
CA LEU A 42 12.89 22.60 14.97
C LEU A 42 13.24 23.27 16.31
N HIS A 43 14.49 23.14 16.77
CA HIS A 43 14.99 23.68 18.04
C HIS A 43 15.62 25.06 17.86
N SER A 44 15.31 25.96 18.80
CA SER A 44 15.84 27.32 18.83
C SER A 44 17.24 27.41 19.46
N SER A 45 17.73 26.35 20.10
CA SER A 45 19.03 26.30 20.80
C SER A 45 19.94 25.19 20.24
N PRO A 46 21.26 25.41 20.21
CA PRO A 46 22.20 24.40 19.74
C PRO A 46 22.27 23.22 20.70
N LEU A 47 22.04 22.01 20.19
CA LEU A 47 21.99 20.77 20.97
C LEU A 47 23.10 19.79 20.55
N PRO A 48 23.78 19.13 21.50
CA PRO A 48 24.81 18.14 21.18
C PRO A 48 24.23 16.89 20.53
N ARG A 49 24.97 16.26 19.60
CA ARG A 49 24.54 15.06 18.84
C ARG A 49 25.21 13.74 19.27
N LEU A 50 25.95 13.74 20.37
CA LEU A 50 26.75 12.58 20.79
C LEU A 50 26.01 11.63 21.74
N GLY A 51 24.68 11.57 21.71
CA GLY A 51 23.88 10.73 22.61
C GLY A 51 24.21 9.24 22.51
N GLY A 52 24.52 8.76 21.30
CA GLY A 52 24.96 7.40 21.05
C GLY A 52 26.20 6.98 21.84
N VAL A 53 27.11 7.90 22.19
CA VAL A 53 28.32 7.61 22.96
C VAL A 53 27.96 7.11 24.36
N ALA A 54 26.98 7.74 25.01
CA ALA A 54 26.53 7.33 26.34
C ALA A 54 25.90 5.93 26.32
N ILE A 55 25.08 5.64 25.30
CA ILE A 55 24.47 4.32 25.09
C ILE A 55 25.55 3.26 24.83
N PHE A 56 26.50 3.54 23.93
CA PHE A 56 27.57 2.60 23.60
C PHE A 56 28.44 2.27 24.81
N LEU A 57 28.91 3.28 25.56
CA LEU A 57 29.74 3.07 26.74
C LEU A 57 29.00 2.32 27.86
N SER A 58 27.72 2.64 28.07
CA SER A 58 26.85 1.90 28.98
C SER A 58 26.70 0.43 28.56
N PHE A 59 26.45 0.20 27.27
CA PHE A 59 26.36 -1.15 26.70
C PHE A 59 27.69 -1.92 26.84
N CYS A 60 28.84 -1.27 26.61
CA CYS A 60 30.16 -1.85 26.83
C CYS A 60 30.36 -2.28 28.28
N ALA A 61 29.97 -1.44 29.25
CA ALA A 61 30.07 -1.75 30.67
C ALA A 61 29.22 -3.00 31.03
N CYS A 62 27.99 -3.07 30.53
CA CYS A 62 27.14 -4.24 30.68
C CYS A 62 27.75 -5.51 30.06
N MET A 63 28.31 -5.41 28.84
CA MET A 63 28.95 -6.56 28.18
C MET A 63 30.22 -7.02 28.91
N GLY A 64 31.00 -6.08 29.46
CA GLY A 64 32.16 -6.40 30.31
C GLY A 64 31.74 -7.16 31.57
N ILE A 65 30.69 -6.70 32.26
CA ILE A 65 30.13 -7.39 33.44
C ILE A 65 29.60 -8.78 33.07
N ALA A 66 28.87 -8.89 31.96
CA ALA A 66 28.36 -10.16 31.47
C ALA A 66 29.49 -11.15 31.12
N ALA A 67 30.56 -10.68 30.48
CA ALA A 67 31.73 -11.49 30.17
C ALA A 67 32.48 -11.96 31.43
N LEU A 68 32.72 -11.07 32.39
CA LEU A 68 33.34 -11.41 33.67
C LEU A 68 32.51 -12.44 34.45
N TRP A 69 31.18 -12.26 34.45
CA TRP A 69 30.27 -13.18 35.08
C TRP A 69 30.28 -14.56 34.38
N ALA A 70 30.26 -14.59 33.04
CA ALA A 70 30.36 -15.83 32.27
C ALA A 70 31.67 -16.58 32.52
N MET A 71 32.79 -15.87 32.69
CA MET A 71 34.09 -16.47 33.06
C MET A 71 34.08 -17.11 34.45
N ARG A 72 33.35 -16.52 35.42
CA ARG A 72 33.26 -17.05 36.79
C ARG A 72 32.28 -18.21 36.95
N HIS A 73 31.38 -18.43 36.00
CA HIS A 73 30.41 -19.52 36.04
C HIS A 73 30.53 -20.43 34.81
N PRO A 74 31.53 -21.34 34.76
CA PRO A 74 31.80 -22.20 33.61
C PRO A 74 30.60 -23.07 33.20
N ALA A 75 29.73 -23.43 34.15
CA ALA A 75 28.51 -24.20 33.90
C ALA A 75 27.48 -23.46 33.02
N LEU A 76 27.59 -22.14 32.89
CA LEU A 76 26.72 -21.28 32.09
C LEU A 76 27.45 -20.74 30.85
N HIS A 77 28.77 -20.96 30.78
CA HIS A 77 29.60 -20.57 29.65
C HIS A 77 29.43 -21.57 28.51
N THR A 78 28.68 -21.19 27.48
CA THR A 78 28.75 -21.91 26.20
C THR A 78 30.13 -21.66 25.59
N PRO A 79 30.84 -22.66 25.04
CA PRO A 79 32.18 -22.48 24.44
C PRO A 79 32.23 -21.41 23.34
N TYR A 80 31.08 -21.03 22.80
CA TYR A 80 30.94 -20.01 21.76
C TYR A 80 30.49 -18.64 22.27
N PHE A 81 30.26 -18.44 23.58
CA PHE A 81 29.70 -17.19 24.11
C PHE A 81 30.52 -15.95 23.74
N LEU A 82 31.83 -15.95 24.07
CA LEU A 82 32.72 -14.82 23.76
C LEU A 82 32.92 -14.63 22.24
N LYS A 83 32.99 -15.73 21.49
CA LYS A 83 33.08 -15.68 20.02
C LYS A 83 31.84 -15.02 19.43
N THR A 84 30.65 -15.47 19.77
CA THR A 84 29.41 -14.90 19.24
C THR A 84 29.18 -13.47 19.73
N MET A 85 29.53 -13.17 20.99
CA MET A 85 29.48 -11.80 21.51
C MET A 85 30.38 -10.87 20.69
N SER A 86 31.62 -11.27 20.42
CA SER A 86 32.55 -10.48 19.60
C SER A 86 32.11 -10.37 18.13
N THR A 87 31.49 -11.43 17.56
CA THR A 87 30.89 -11.39 16.22
C THR A 87 29.87 -10.26 16.06
N ILE A 88 29.08 -9.94 17.10
CA ILE A 88 28.10 -8.85 17.04
C ILE A 88 28.75 -7.51 17.45
N PHE A 89 29.53 -7.53 18.52
CA PHE A 89 30.05 -6.32 19.15
C PHE A 89 31.09 -5.59 18.29
N VAL A 90 31.99 -6.32 17.61
CA VAL A 90 33.03 -5.68 16.78
C VAL A 90 32.42 -4.93 15.59
N PRO A 91 31.54 -5.52 14.76
CA PRO A 91 30.82 -4.78 13.72
C PRO A 91 29.97 -3.62 14.27
N ALA A 92 29.32 -3.79 15.43
CA ALA A 92 28.55 -2.72 16.06
C ALA A 92 29.43 -1.53 16.46
N ALA A 93 30.64 -1.80 16.98
CA ALA A 93 31.62 -0.76 17.30
C ALA A 93 32.08 -0.01 16.03
N ILE A 94 32.27 -0.71 14.90
CA ILE A 94 32.61 -0.08 13.61
C ILE A 94 31.48 0.88 13.16
N VAL A 95 30.22 0.42 13.21
CA VAL A 95 29.06 1.25 12.85
C VAL A 95 28.88 2.44 13.80
N PHE A 96 29.11 2.23 15.10
CA PHE A 96 29.12 3.31 16.10
C PHE A 96 30.20 4.36 15.79
N LEU A 97 31.43 3.93 15.51
CA LEU A 97 32.53 4.86 15.17
C LEU A 97 32.25 5.63 13.89
N LEU A 98 31.64 5.01 12.88
CA LEU A 98 31.13 5.71 11.70
C LEU A 98 30.13 6.79 12.11
N GLY A 99 29.16 6.46 12.96
CA GLY A 99 28.14 7.40 13.39
C GLY A 99 28.73 8.56 14.22
N VAL A 100 29.70 8.30 15.10
CA VAL A 100 30.44 9.36 15.82
C VAL A 100 31.20 10.25 14.84
N TYR A 101 31.85 9.66 13.84
CA TYR A 101 32.56 10.43 12.82
C TYR A 101 31.58 11.28 11.99
N ASP A 102 30.40 10.76 11.67
CA ASP A 102 29.34 11.51 10.99
C ASP A 102 28.78 12.66 11.83
N ASP A 103 28.49 12.42 13.11
CA ASP A 103 27.99 13.45 14.02
C ASP A 103 28.98 14.62 14.17
N LEU A 104 30.29 14.35 14.07
CA LEU A 104 31.35 15.35 14.23
C LEU A 104 31.77 16.05 12.93
N ARG A 105 31.84 15.32 11.81
CA ARG A 105 32.42 15.82 10.55
C ARG A 105 31.50 15.73 9.34
N GLY A 106 30.42 14.97 9.44
CA GLY A 106 29.55 14.63 8.31
C GLY A 106 30.18 13.64 7.34
N VAL A 107 29.36 12.72 6.84
CA VAL A 107 29.74 11.64 5.93
C VAL A 107 28.70 11.52 4.83
N GLY A 108 29.17 11.35 3.60
CA GLY A 108 28.30 11.09 2.45
C GLY A 108 27.60 9.72 2.55
N PRO A 109 26.40 9.58 1.98
CA PRO A 109 25.60 8.35 2.09
C PRO A 109 26.34 7.09 1.61
N TYR A 110 27.14 7.20 0.54
CA TYR A 110 27.89 6.06 -0.01
C TYR A 110 28.89 5.45 0.97
N VAL A 111 29.60 6.29 1.75
CA VAL A 111 30.55 5.81 2.76
C VAL A 111 29.79 5.13 3.91
N LYS A 112 28.66 5.70 4.34
CA LYS A 112 27.79 5.08 5.35
C LYS A 112 27.34 3.68 4.93
N PHE A 113 26.76 3.56 3.74
CA PHE A 113 26.31 2.27 3.20
C PHE A 113 27.47 1.27 3.03
N THR A 114 28.66 1.73 2.63
CA THR A 114 29.83 0.85 2.46
C THR A 114 30.27 0.26 3.79
N VAL A 115 30.45 1.10 4.82
CA VAL A 115 30.89 0.64 6.14
C VAL A 115 29.84 -0.23 6.81
N GLN A 116 28.56 0.13 6.73
CA GLN A 116 27.47 -0.72 7.22
C GLN A 116 27.41 -2.06 6.45
N GLY A 117 27.67 -2.06 5.14
CA GLY A 117 27.74 -3.27 4.31
C GLY A 117 28.91 -4.19 4.72
N ILE A 118 30.08 -3.62 5.03
CA ILE A 118 31.22 -4.36 5.57
C ILE A 118 30.85 -4.97 6.93
N ALA A 119 30.24 -4.20 7.83
CA ALA A 119 29.80 -4.68 9.14
C ALA A 119 28.77 -5.82 9.01
N ALA A 120 27.84 -5.71 8.06
CA ALA A 120 26.87 -6.76 7.76
C ALA A 120 27.53 -8.02 7.17
N ALA A 121 28.55 -7.86 6.32
CA ALA A 121 29.32 -8.99 5.79
C ALA A 121 30.09 -9.73 6.91
N MET A 122 30.60 -9.00 7.90
CA MET A 122 31.23 -9.59 9.09
C MET A 122 30.23 -10.41 9.91
N LEU A 123 28.98 -9.94 10.08
CA LEU A 123 27.92 -10.74 10.73
C LEU A 123 27.64 -12.04 9.97
N TYR A 124 27.52 -11.95 8.63
CA TYR A 124 27.31 -13.12 7.78
C TYR A 124 28.45 -14.13 7.91
N ALA A 125 29.71 -13.68 7.83
CA ALA A 125 30.89 -14.52 7.99
C ALA A 125 30.98 -15.14 9.40
N GLY A 126 30.50 -14.41 10.41
CA GLY A 126 30.39 -14.88 11.79
C GLY A 126 29.24 -15.85 12.06
N GLY A 127 28.44 -16.20 11.04
CA GLY A 127 27.36 -17.20 11.11
C GLY A 127 25.96 -16.64 11.37
N LEU A 128 25.81 -15.32 11.49
CA LEU A 128 24.51 -14.65 11.58
C LEU A 128 24.04 -14.37 10.15
N ARG A 129 23.34 -15.34 9.57
CA ARG A 129 22.93 -15.34 8.15
C ARG A 129 21.49 -15.79 7.97
N ILE A 130 20.82 -15.19 6.99
CA ILE A 130 19.51 -15.62 6.50
C ILE A 130 19.75 -16.75 5.48
N VAL A 131 19.38 -17.98 5.82
CA VAL A 131 19.60 -19.17 4.98
C VAL A 131 18.33 -19.68 4.30
N ASN A 132 17.16 -19.30 4.79
CA ASN A 132 15.86 -19.65 4.22
C ASN A 132 14.84 -18.55 4.54
N ILE A 133 13.81 -18.44 3.71
CA ILE A 133 12.66 -17.55 3.94
C ILE A 133 11.39 -18.37 3.73
N PRO A 134 10.94 -19.13 4.75
CA PRO A 134 9.85 -20.07 4.59
C PRO A 134 8.54 -19.45 4.14
N VAL A 135 8.27 -18.22 4.55
CA VAL A 135 7.07 -17.48 4.17
C VAL A 135 6.95 -17.32 2.65
N LEU A 136 8.07 -17.20 1.93
CA LEU A 136 8.08 -16.98 0.47
C LEU A 136 8.46 -18.22 -0.33
N PHE A 137 9.41 -19.01 0.18
CA PHE A 137 10.04 -20.11 -0.57
C PHE A 137 9.89 -21.47 0.10
N GLY A 138 9.10 -21.58 1.18
CA GLY A 138 9.04 -22.77 2.02
C GLY A 138 10.39 -23.08 2.67
N ASP A 139 10.57 -24.29 3.16
CA ASP A 139 11.81 -24.69 3.86
C ASP A 139 13.05 -24.85 2.95
N ARG A 140 13.02 -24.28 1.74
CA ARG A 140 14.14 -24.29 0.81
C ARG A 140 15.30 -23.44 1.33
N ILE A 141 16.49 -24.03 1.30
CA ILE A 141 17.74 -23.33 1.60
C ILE A 141 18.10 -22.45 0.40
N LEU A 142 18.34 -21.17 0.66
CA LEU A 142 18.78 -20.20 -0.32
C LEU A 142 20.24 -20.47 -0.72
N PRO A 143 20.58 -20.28 -2.00
CA PRO A 143 21.99 -20.24 -2.41
C PRO A 143 22.76 -19.20 -1.60
N TRP A 144 24.04 -19.47 -1.31
CA TRP A 144 24.84 -18.64 -0.39
C TRP A 144 24.89 -17.17 -0.80
N TYR A 145 24.93 -16.86 -2.10
CA TYR A 145 24.95 -15.50 -2.64
C TYR A 145 23.61 -14.76 -2.44
N VAL A 146 22.47 -15.47 -2.52
CA VAL A 146 21.15 -14.91 -2.20
C VAL A 146 21.05 -14.66 -0.71
N GLY A 147 21.41 -15.65 0.12
CA GLY A 147 21.41 -15.50 1.58
C GLY A 147 22.33 -14.37 2.04
N PHE A 148 23.49 -14.20 1.39
CA PHE A 148 24.40 -13.09 1.62
C PHE A 148 23.73 -11.76 1.29
N ALA A 149 23.23 -11.59 0.06
CA ALA A 149 22.56 -10.35 -0.36
C ALA A 149 21.38 -9.99 0.55
N VAL A 150 20.53 -10.95 0.89
CA VAL A 150 19.38 -10.75 1.79
C VAL A 150 19.83 -10.36 3.19
N THR A 151 20.90 -10.97 3.73
CA THR A 151 21.44 -10.60 5.06
C THR A 151 21.99 -9.18 5.05
N ILE A 152 22.72 -8.78 4.02
CA ILE A 152 23.21 -7.40 3.88
C ILE A 152 22.04 -6.41 3.80
N ILE A 153 21.04 -6.70 2.94
CA ILE A 153 19.86 -5.85 2.78
C ILE A 153 19.10 -5.72 4.10
N TRP A 154 18.91 -6.82 4.84
CA TRP A 154 18.28 -6.82 6.15
C TRP A 154 18.98 -5.88 7.13
N VAL A 155 20.31 -6.02 7.26
CA VAL A 155 21.10 -5.21 8.19
C VAL A 155 21.07 -3.74 7.79
N LEU A 156 21.27 -3.44 6.50
CA LEU A 156 21.21 -2.07 6.00
C LEU A 156 19.82 -1.46 6.18
N ALA A 157 18.75 -2.19 5.84
CA ALA A 157 17.39 -1.70 5.91
C ALA A 157 17.00 -1.34 7.35
N ILE A 158 17.21 -2.25 8.31
CA ILE A 158 16.85 -2.00 9.71
C ILE A 158 17.73 -0.90 10.32
N THR A 159 19.04 -0.91 10.03
CA THR A 159 19.96 0.12 10.54
C THR A 159 19.53 1.53 10.08
N ASN A 160 19.27 1.70 8.78
CA ASN A 160 18.87 3.00 8.24
C ASN A 160 17.42 3.36 8.59
N ALA A 161 16.54 2.39 8.81
CA ALA A 161 15.17 2.65 9.26
C ALA A 161 15.13 3.35 10.62
N PHE A 162 15.96 2.92 11.58
CA PHE A 162 16.09 3.60 12.88
C PHE A 162 16.74 4.98 12.78
N ASN A 163 17.71 5.15 11.88
CA ASN A 163 18.31 6.46 11.60
C ASN A 163 17.29 7.43 10.98
N LEU A 164 16.40 6.96 10.10
CA LEU A 164 15.41 7.79 9.43
C LEU A 164 14.34 8.35 10.38
N ILE A 165 13.96 7.59 11.41
CA ILE A 165 12.97 8.05 12.40
C ILE A 165 13.59 8.93 13.51
N ASP A 166 14.90 9.16 13.52
CA ASP A 166 15.61 10.04 14.46
C ASP A 166 15.47 11.54 14.09
N GLY A 167 14.24 11.94 13.73
CA GLY A 167 13.88 13.32 13.36
C GLY A 167 13.21 14.12 14.48
N LEU A 168 12.77 13.46 15.56
CA LEU A 168 12.13 14.09 16.72
C LEU A 168 12.71 13.61 18.05
N ASP A 169 12.74 14.52 19.02
CA ASP A 169 13.12 14.27 20.42
C ASP A 169 12.47 13.02 21.00
N GLY A 170 13.26 12.01 21.34
CA GLY A 170 12.79 10.77 21.96
C GLY A 170 12.25 9.74 20.97
N LEU A 171 11.89 10.09 19.74
CA LEU A 171 11.15 9.19 18.84
C LEU A 171 11.92 7.90 18.53
N ALA A 172 13.13 8.01 18.01
CA ALA A 172 13.94 6.84 17.63
C ALA A 172 14.31 5.98 18.84
N ALA A 173 14.77 6.60 19.93
CA ALA A 173 15.14 5.90 21.15
C ALA A 173 13.93 5.19 21.81
N GLY A 174 12.77 5.83 21.88
CA GLY A 174 11.56 5.22 22.43
C GLY A 174 11.00 4.10 21.55
N SER A 175 10.98 4.28 20.22
CA SER A 175 10.58 3.21 19.29
C SER A 175 11.53 2.01 19.41
N ALA A 176 12.84 2.26 19.47
CA ALA A 176 13.84 1.22 19.69
C ALA A 176 13.68 0.50 21.02
N LEU A 177 13.27 1.19 22.10
CA LEU A 177 13.01 0.55 23.39
C LEU A 177 11.89 -0.49 23.27
N PHE A 178 10.78 -0.17 22.60
CA PHE A 178 9.69 -1.12 22.35
C PHE A 178 10.17 -2.32 21.53
N SER A 179 10.88 -2.09 20.44
CA SER A 179 11.42 -3.17 19.61
C SER A 179 12.43 -4.04 20.39
N THR A 180 13.30 -3.42 21.19
CA THR A 180 14.26 -4.13 22.05
C THR A 180 13.56 -5.01 23.06
N MET A 181 12.48 -4.53 23.68
CA MET A 181 11.67 -5.31 24.63
C MET A 181 11.02 -6.53 23.98
N VAL A 182 10.58 -6.42 22.71
CA VAL A 182 10.06 -7.57 21.98
C VAL A 182 11.16 -8.60 21.73
N VAL A 183 12.33 -8.17 21.22
CA VAL A 183 13.45 -9.09 20.97
C VAL A 183 13.93 -9.74 22.28
N PHE A 184 13.96 -9.00 23.39
CA PHE A 184 14.23 -9.53 24.73
C PHE A 184 13.20 -10.58 25.14
N THR A 185 11.90 -10.29 25.01
CA THR A 185 10.83 -11.21 25.41
C THR A 185 10.88 -12.50 24.59
N VAL A 186 11.12 -12.40 23.28
CA VAL A 186 11.30 -13.57 22.40
C VAL A 186 12.53 -14.37 22.80
N ALA A 187 13.63 -13.67 23.12
CA ALA A 187 14.86 -14.31 23.56
C ALA A 187 14.70 -15.04 24.90
N LEU A 188 13.96 -14.46 25.84
CA LEU A 188 13.65 -15.05 27.14
C LEU A 188 12.87 -16.37 27.00
N LEU A 189 11.98 -16.47 26.01
CA LEU A 189 11.11 -17.63 25.81
C LEU A 189 11.74 -18.72 24.93
N HIS A 190 12.44 -18.33 23.85
CA HIS A 190 12.87 -19.26 22.80
C HIS A 190 14.30 -19.01 22.29
N GLY A 191 14.95 -17.91 22.69
CA GLY A 191 16.20 -17.49 22.09
C GLY A 191 17.46 -17.89 22.86
N PRO A 192 18.64 -17.57 22.31
CA PRO A 192 19.90 -17.74 22.99
C PRO A 192 20.05 -16.77 24.17
N ALA A 193 20.61 -17.23 25.30
CA ALA A 193 20.86 -16.40 26.48
C ALA A 193 21.71 -15.14 26.21
N LEU A 194 22.58 -15.16 25.18
CA LEU A 194 23.33 -13.98 24.75
C LEU A 194 22.40 -12.88 24.21
N VAL A 195 21.34 -13.22 23.46
CA VAL A 195 20.37 -12.23 22.96
C VAL A 195 19.61 -11.62 24.12
N GLU A 196 19.17 -12.44 25.08
CA GLU A 196 18.53 -11.97 26.33
C GLU A 196 19.40 -10.95 27.06
N VAL A 197 20.66 -11.28 27.32
CA VAL A 197 21.66 -10.43 27.99
C VAL A 197 21.95 -9.13 27.22
N MET A 198 22.10 -9.20 25.90
CA MET A 198 22.41 -8.02 25.08
C MET A 198 21.18 -7.10 24.96
N THR A 199 19.99 -7.65 24.72
CA THR A 199 18.78 -6.83 24.58
C THR A 199 18.38 -6.16 25.88
N ILE A 200 18.47 -6.84 27.03
CA ILE A 200 18.12 -6.22 28.32
C ILE A 200 19.11 -5.12 28.73
N ALA A 201 20.40 -5.30 28.43
CA ALA A 201 21.43 -4.27 28.62
C ALA A 201 21.17 -3.05 27.72
N LEU A 202 20.88 -3.29 26.43
CA LEU A 202 20.56 -2.24 25.47
C LEU A 202 19.31 -1.46 25.89
N ALA A 203 18.26 -2.15 26.34
CA ALA A 203 17.05 -1.50 26.80
C ALA A 203 17.25 -0.63 28.04
N GLY A 204 18.05 -1.10 29.00
CA GLY A 204 18.47 -0.29 30.15
C GLY A 204 19.19 0.98 29.69
N ALA A 205 20.18 0.84 28.81
CA ALA A 205 20.95 1.96 28.27
C ALA A 205 20.08 2.98 27.51
N ILE A 206 19.17 2.50 26.65
CA ILE A 206 18.21 3.34 25.92
C ILE A 206 17.31 4.10 26.90
N LEU A 207 16.75 3.42 27.90
CA LEU A 207 15.84 4.05 28.86
C LEU A 207 16.55 5.10 29.73
N GLY A 208 17.79 4.84 30.14
CA GLY A 208 18.61 5.81 30.86
C GLY A 208 18.92 7.06 30.04
N PHE A 209 19.25 6.89 28.75
CA PHE A 209 19.45 7.98 27.80
C PHE A 209 18.16 8.77 27.53
N LEU A 210 17.02 8.08 27.39
CA LEU A 210 15.74 8.67 27.00
C LEU A 210 15.31 9.80 27.93
N ARG A 211 15.70 9.77 29.21
CA ARG A 211 15.43 10.85 30.17
C ARG A 211 15.97 12.22 29.73
N TYR A 212 17.06 12.26 28.98
CA TYR A 212 17.69 13.48 28.47
C TYR A 212 17.30 13.82 27.03
N ASN A 213 16.79 12.84 26.29
CA ASN A 213 16.40 12.95 24.89
C ASN A 213 14.90 13.18 24.69
N PHE A 214 14.05 12.84 25.66
CA PHE A 214 12.62 13.10 25.60
C PHE A 214 12.31 14.61 25.60
N ASN A 215 11.31 15.03 24.84
CA ASN A 215 11.05 16.45 24.60
C ASN A 215 10.72 17.25 25.88
N PRO A 216 11.37 18.40 26.12
CA PRO A 216 12.44 19.02 25.31
C PRO A 216 13.78 18.32 25.50
N ALA A 217 14.42 17.91 24.40
CA ALA A 217 15.71 17.24 24.44
C ALA A 217 16.83 18.17 24.91
N THR A 218 17.77 17.61 25.67
CA THR A 218 19.03 18.29 26.07
C THR A 218 20.25 17.73 25.33
N ILE A 219 20.07 16.61 24.62
CA ILE A 219 21.05 15.95 23.76
C ILE A 219 20.30 15.09 22.74
N PHE A 220 20.74 15.13 21.48
CA PHE A 220 20.23 14.28 20.41
C PHE A 220 20.89 12.91 20.43
N LEU A 221 20.17 11.91 19.94
CA LEU A 221 20.68 10.55 19.77
C LEU A 221 21.85 10.52 18.78
N GLY A 222 21.68 11.21 17.64
CA GLY A 222 22.69 11.34 16.59
C GLY A 222 22.83 10.08 15.75
N ASP A 223 23.64 10.18 14.71
CA ASP A 223 23.97 9.04 13.85
C ASP A 223 24.76 7.98 14.64
N SER A 224 25.59 8.40 15.60
CA SER A 224 26.27 7.49 16.54
C SER A 224 25.31 6.57 17.29
N GLY A 225 24.14 7.08 17.71
CA GLY A 225 23.17 6.32 18.47
C GLY A 225 22.20 5.54 17.58
N SER A 226 21.61 6.21 16.60
CA SER A 226 20.57 5.60 15.76
C SER A 226 21.10 4.48 14.87
N LEU A 227 22.29 4.63 14.29
CA LEU A 227 22.95 3.56 13.53
C LEU A 227 23.36 2.39 14.42
N LEU A 228 23.91 2.66 15.61
CA LEU A 228 24.29 1.62 16.58
C LEU A 228 23.07 0.79 17.01
N ILE A 229 21.99 1.46 17.42
CA ILE A 229 20.77 0.81 17.89
C ILE A 229 20.16 -0.04 16.77
N GLY A 230 20.00 0.53 15.58
CA GLY A 230 19.44 -0.19 14.45
C GLY A 230 20.27 -1.41 14.04
N PHE A 231 21.61 -1.27 14.05
CA PHE A 231 22.52 -2.37 13.78
C PHE A 231 22.43 -3.48 14.83
N LEU A 232 22.46 -3.13 16.12
CA LEU A 232 22.33 -4.09 17.22
C LEU A 232 20.99 -4.82 17.14
N LEU A 233 19.88 -4.11 16.94
CA LEU A 233 18.56 -4.75 16.84
C LEU A 233 18.47 -5.68 15.63
N SER A 234 19.04 -5.30 14.50
CA SER A 234 19.10 -6.15 13.31
C SER A 234 19.88 -7.44 13.58
N ALA A 235 21.07 -7.34 14.18
CA ALA A 235 21.92 -8.48 14.49
C ALA A 235 21.31 -9.40 15.56
N LEU A 236 20.73 -8.82 16.61
CA LEU A 236 20.11 -9.55 17.72
C LEU A 236 18.83 -10.25 17.28
N ALA A 237 18.01 -9.63 16.42
CA ALA A 237 16.87 -10.27 15.80
C ALA A 237 17.30 -11.45 14.92
N LEU A 238 18.36 -11.26 14.11
CA LEU A 238 18.87 -12.33 13.25
C LEU A 238 19.41 -13.53 14.06
N TYR A 239 20.12 -13.28 15.15
CA TYR A 239 20.63 -14.35 16.01
C TYR A 239 19.51 -15.03 16.83
N GLY A 240 18.53 -14.26 17.32
CA GLY A 240 17.36 -14.79 18.02
C GLY A 240 16.48 -15.66 17.13
N ALA A 241 16.35 -15.30 15.84
CA ALA A 241 15.56 -16.02 14.85
C ALA A 241 16.07 -17.44 14.53
N GLN A 242 17.37 -17.73 14.71
CA GLN A 242 17.97 -19.01 14.32
C GLN A 242 17.43 -20.23 15.10
N LYS A 243 16.83 -20.02 16.27
CA LYS A 243 16.29 -21.09 17.13
C LYS A 243 14.76 -21.12 17.20
N ALA A 244 14.08 -20.13 16.63
CA ALA A 244 12.63 -20.04 16.66
C ALA A 244 11.99 -20.77 15.46
N PRO A 245 10.73 -21.23 15.56
CA PRO A 245 9.98 -21.72 14.40
C PRO A 245 10.01 -20.68 13.26
N THR A 246 10.34 -21.12 12.05
CA THR A 246 10.92 -20.23 11.04
C THR A 246 9.98 -19.12 10.54
N ILE A 247 8.66 -19.32 10.60
CA ILE A 247 7.67 -18.27 10.28
C ILE A 247 7.65 -17.19 11.36
N VAL A 248 7.66 -17.60 12.63
CA VAL A 248 7.67 -16.72 13.81
C VAL A 248 9.00 -15.96 13.88
N ALA A 249 10.09 -16.62 13.53
CA ALA A 249 11.45 -16.09 13.51
C ALA A 249 11.62 -14.85 12.60
N VAL A 250 10.89 -14.80 11.48
CA VAL A 250 10.96 -13.68 10.51
C VAL A 250 9.87 -12.65 10.78
N ALA A 251 8.64 -13.09 11.06
CA ALA A 251 7.50 -12.19 11.21
C ALA A 251 7.63 -11.28 12.45
N ILE A 252 8.09 -11.83 13.59
CA ILE A 252 8.18 -11.07 14.83
C ILE A 252 9.09 -9.85 14.70
N PRO A 253 10.37 -9.95 14.26
CA PRO A 253 11.22 -8.78 14.09
C PRO A 253 10.66 -7.75 13.10
N ILE A 254 10.10 -8.19 11.96
CA ILE A 254 9.51 -7.28 10.98
C ILE A 254 8.37 -6.47 11.59
N VAL A 255 7.47 -7.12 12.32
CA VAL A 255 6.34 -6.44 12.98
C VAL A 255 6.83 -5.56 14.13
N SER A 256 7.82 -5.99 14.92
CA SER A 256 8.34 -5.20 16.06
C SER A 256 9.08 -3.93 15.62
N PHE A 257 9.73 -3.96 14.44
CA PHE A 257 10.35 -2.80 13.80
C PHE A 257 9.35 -2.03 12.92
N GLY A 258 8.06 -2.28 13.07
CA GLY A 258 7.02 -1.86 12.15
C GLY A 258 6.97 -0.35 11.92
N LEU A 259 7.14 0.49 12.94
CA LEU A 259 7.18 1.95 12.75
C LEU A 259 8.40 2.40 11.90
N PRO A 260 9.66 2.07 12.26
CA PRO A 260 10.82 2.42 11.43
C PRO A 260 10.73 1.87 9.99
N ILE A 261 10.28 0.62 9.83
CA ILE A 261 10.10 0.00 8.51
C ILE A 261 9.02 0.74 7.72
N LEU A 262 7.88 1.04 8.34
CA LEU A 262 6.77 1.76 7.70
C LEU A 262 7.20 3.13 7.20
N GLU A 263 7.92 3.90 8.02
CA GLU A 263 8.46 5.20 7.62
C GLU A 263 9.37 5.06 6.37
N THR A 264 10.27 4.08 6.38
CA THR A 264 11.19 3.83 5.28
C THR A 264 10.44 3.43 4.00
N VAL A 265 9.49 2.49 4.11
CA VAL A 265 8.68 2.01 2.99
C VAL A 265 7.82 3.12 2.41
N LEU A 266 7.13 3.90 3.24
CA LEU A 266 6.31 5.02 2.78
C LEU A 266 7.15 6.09 2.07
N SER A 267 8.32 6.40 2.61
CA SER A 267 9.27 7.33 1.98
C SER A 267 9.72 6.85 0.59
N VAL A 268 10.11 5.57 0.49
CA VAL A 268 10.54 4.97 -0.79
C VAL A 268 9.40 4.96 -1.80
N ILE A 269 8.21 4.47 -1.40
CA ILE A 269 7.04 4.39 -2.29
C ILE A 269 6.62 5.78 -2.77
N ARG A 270 6.51 6.76 -1.87
CA ARG A 270 6.17 8.14 -2.22
C ARG A 270 7.10 8.67 -3.32
N ARG A 271 8.42 8.52 -3.12
CA ARG A 271 9.42 9.03 -4.06
C ARG A 271 9.35 8.35 -5.42
N LEU A 272 9.12 7.04 -5.44
CA LEU A 272 8.95 6.29 -6.69
C LEU A 272 7.72 6.79 -7.46
N ILE A 273 6.60 7.04 -6.77
CA ILE A 273 5.39 7.60 -7.39
C ILE A 273 5.65 9.02 -7.92
N SER A 274 6.36 9.85 -7.15
CA SER A 274 6.69 11.23 -7.55
C SER A 274 7.84 11.35 -8.56
N GLY A 275 8.45 10.24 -9.00
CA GLY A 275 9.61 10.25 -9.91
C GLY A 275 10.89 10.88 -9.32
N ARG A 276 10.99 10.99 -7.99
CA ARG A 276 12.15 11.58 -7.30
C ARG A 276 13.19 10.50 -6.96
N PRO A 277 14.51 10.83 -6.96
CA PRO A 277 15.51 9.85 -6.57
C PRO A 277 15.36 9.39 -5.12
N VAL A 278 15.53 8.09 -4.88
CA VAL A 278 15.30 7.46 -3.56
C VAL A 278 16.26 7.96 -2.47
N PHE A 279 17.43 8.49 -2.84
CA PHE A 279 18.48 8.90 -1.89
C PHE A 279 18.58 10.41 -1.62
N THR A 280 17.64 11.22 -2.12
CA THR A 280 17.60 12.67 -1.78
C THR A 280 17.12 12.89 -0.34
N ALA A 281 17.34 14.07 0.25
CA ALA A 281 16.76 14.37 1.56
C ALA A 281 15.23 14.52 1.48
N ASP A 282 14.48 14.04 2.49
CA ASP A 282 13.03 14.21 2.60
C ASP A 282 12.62 15.14 3.73
N ARG A 283 11.40 15.70 3.61
CA ARG A 283 10.72 16.44 4.68
C ARG A 283 9.28 15.99 4.89
N GLU A 284 8.87 14.90 4.25
CA GLU A 284 7.50 14.40 4.31
C GLU A 284 7.39 13.10 5.13
N HIS A 285 8.22 12.98 6.15
CA HIS A 285 8.14 11.86 7.08
C HIS A 285 6.82 11.88 7.88
N ILE A 286 6.40 10.74 8.43
CA ILE A 286 5.13 10.63 9.17
C ILE A 286 5.03 11.69 10.26
N HIS A 287 6.12 11.90 10.98
CA HIS A 287 6.18 12.89 12.05
C HIS A 287 6.03 14.34 11.55
N HIS A 288 6.52 14.67 10.35
CA HIS A 288 6.34 15.99 9.75
C HIS A 288 4.87 16.22 9.36
N LYS A 289 4.19 15.22 8.80
CA LYS A 289 2.76 15.30 8.47
C LYS A 289 1.89 15.49 9.71
N LEU A 290 2.20 14.79 10.80
CA LEU A 290 1.49 14.96 12.08
C LEU A 290 1.71 16.36 12.67
N LEU A 291 2.92 16.92 12.57
CA LEU A 291 3.17 18.33 12.95
C LEU A 291 2.40 19.32 12.08
N GLN A 292 2.32 19.08 10.76
CA GLN A 292 1.55 19.91 9.82
C GLN A 292 0.05 19.89 10.11
N HIS A 293 -0.47 18.81 10.70
CA HIS A 293 -1.85 18.73 11.21
C HIS A 293 -2.08 19.46 12.54
N GLY A 294 -1.10 20.25 13.01
CA GLY A 294 -1.24 21.09 14.20
C GLY A 294 -0.93 20.38 15.52
N MET A 295 -0.41 19.15 15.50
CA MET A 295 0.05 18.48 16.72
C MET A 295 1.36 19.11 17.23
N THR A 296 1.51 19.16 18.55
CA THR A 296 2.77 19.54 19.19
C THR A 296 3.79 18.40 19.10
N HIS A 297 5.08 18.71 19.21
CA HIS A 297 6.15 17.70 19.19
C HIS A 297 5.92 16.54 20.18
N ARG A 298 5.52 16.86 21.41
CA ARG A 298 5.21 15.85 22.44
C ARG A 298 4.05 14.95 22.03
N GLN A 299 2.98 15.53 21.48
CA GLN A 299 1.82 14.76 21.03
C GLN A 299 2.21 13.80 19.92
N VAL A 300 2.99 14.26 18.93
CA VAL A 300 3.48 13.39 17.84
C VAL A 300 4.28 12.21 18.38
N VAL A 301 5.24 12.46 19.29
CA VAL A 301 6.06 11.40 19.87
C VAL A 301 5.22 10.40 20.66
N ILE A 302 4.26 10.85 21.47
CA ILE A 302 3.36 9.96 22.24
C ILE A 302 2.48 9.11 21.31
N VAL A 303 1.93 9.69 20.25
CA VAL A 303 1.15 8.95 19.25
C VAL A 303 2.01 7.88 18.58
N LEU A 304 3.23 8.23 18.18
CA LEU A 304 4.15 7.28 17.54
C LEU A 304 4.70 6.23 18.51
N TYR A 305 4.77 6.51 19.81
CA TYR A 305 5.01 5.50 20.85
C TYR A 305 3.83 4.55 20.97
N ALA A 306 2.59 5.04 20.95
CA ALA A 306 1.40 4.18 20.96
C ALA A 306 1.37 3.27 19.72
N VAL A 307 1.74 3.80 18.55
CA VAL A 307 1.90 3.00 17.32
C VAL A 307 3.01 1.95 17.48
N SER A 308 4.18 2.33 18.00
CA SER A 308 5.29 1.39 18.26
C SER A 308 4.90 0.30 19.26
N ALA A 309 4.15 0.65 20.31
CA ALA A 309 3.62 -0.29 21.29
C ALA A 309 2.59 -1.24 20.67
N CYS A 310 1.72 -0.74 19.79
CA CYS A 310 0.76 -1.58 19.05
C CYS A 310 1.49 -2.60 18.16
N PHE A 311 2.49 -2.16 17.39
CA PHE A 311 3.37 -3.06 16.62
C PHE A 311 4.07 -4.07 17.52
N ALA A 312 4.60 -3.66 18.68
CA ALA A 312 5.23 -4.55 19.64
C ALA A 312 4.25 -5.60 20.20
N MET A 313 3.03 -5.21 20.56
CA MET A 313 2.00 -6.12 21.06
C MET A 313 1.53 -7.11 19.97
N LEU A 314 1.30 -6.64 18.76
CA LEU A 314 0.92 -7.50 17.62
C LEU A 314 2.05 -8.47 17.27
N SER A 315 3.31 -8.03 17.37
CA SER A 315 4.48 -8.90 17.23
C SER A 315 4.50 -9.99 18.32
N LEU A 316 4.26 -9.63 19.58
CA LEU A 316 4.19 -10.61 20.67
C LEU A 316 3.00 -11.57 20.56
N PHE A 317 1.88 -11.13 19.98
CA PHE A 317 0.73 -12.00 19.72
C PHE A 317 1.07 -13.15 18.76
N LEU A 318 2.06 -12.97 17.87
CA LEU A 318 2.54 -14.04 16.98
C LEU A 318 3.26 -15.18 17.71
N LEU A 319 3.64 -15.00 18.99
CA LEU A 319 4.14 -16.13 19.78
C LEU A 319 3.03 -17.14 20.11
N TRP A 320 1.75 -16.78 19.97
CA TRP A 320 0.64 -17.71 20.18
C TRP A 320 0.35 -18.50 18.89
N PRO A 321 0.64 -19.81 18.85
CA PRO A 321 0.58 -20.60 17.63
C PRO A 321 -0.86 -21.09 17.36
N THR A 322 -1.76 -20.18 17.03
CA THR A 322 -2.97 -20.52 16.27
C THR A 322 -2.63 -20.33 14.79
N GLY A 323 -2.87 -21.33 13.93
CA GLY A 323 -2.43 -21.29 12.52
C GLY A 323 -2.93 -20.07 11.70
N SER A 324 -3.85 -19.29 12.25
CA SER A 324 -4.41 -18.05 11.68
C SER A 324 -3.86 -16.75 12.29
N SER A 325 -3.00 -16.78 13.33
CA SER A 325 -2.54 -15.56 14.03
C SER A 325 -1.76 -14.61 13.12
N LEU A 326 -0.93 -15.13 12.23
CA LEU A 326 -0.19 -14.32 11.24
C LEU A 326 -1.13 -13.58 10.28
N GLY A 327 -2.13 -14.27 9.73
CA GLY A 327 -3.10 -13.67 8.83
C GLY A 327 -3.91 -12.55 9.50
N LEU A 328 -4.35 -12.79 10.74
CA LEU A 328 -5.04 -11.78 11.54
C LEU A 328 -4.16 -10.55 11.80
N VAL A 329 -2.91 -10.76 12.23
CA VAL A 329 -1.97 -9.65 12.49
C VAL A 329 -1.71 -8.86 11.21
N LEU A 330 -1.46 -9.52 10.09
CA LEU A 330 -1.27 -8.84 8.80
C LEU A 330 -2.52 -8.07 8.36
N ALA A 331 -3.72 -8.60 8.58
CA ALA A 331 -4.97 -7.91 8.27
C ALA A 331 -5.16 -6.66 9.14
N VAL A 332 -4.97 -6.77 10.47
CA VAL A 332 -5.07 -5.64 11.40
C VAL A 332 -4.03 -4.56 11.07
N LEU A 333 -2.78 -4.96 10.81
CA LEU A 333 -1.73 -4.04 10.38
C LEU A 333 -2.05 -3.37 9.06
N GLY A 334 -2.50 -4.14 8.07
CA GLY A 334 -2.86 -3.62 6.75
C GLY A 334 -3.98 -2.58 6.83
N ILE A 335 -5.05 -2.87 7.58
CA ILE A 335 -6.15 -1.94 7.82
C ILE A 335 -5.67 -0.70 8.59
N GLY A 336 -4.89 -0.89 9.66
CA GLY A 336 -4.36 0.21 10.46
C GLY A 336 -3.45 1.15 9.66
N ILE A 337 -2.53 0.59 8.85
CA ILE A 337 -1.66 1.34 7.95
C ILE A 337 -2.49 2.07 6.90
N TRP A 338 -3.48 1.40 6.28
CA TRP A 338 -4.37 2.02 5.31
C TRP A 338 -5.09 3.24 5.90
N ILE A 339 -5.73 3.08 7.06
CA ILE A 339 -6.42 4.18 7.76
C ILE A 339 -5.43 5.30 8.09
N GLY A 340 -4.23 4.96 8.58
CA GLY A 340 -3.19 5.92 8.92
C GLY A 340 -2.72 6.74 7.72
N VAL A 341 -2.44 6.08 6.59
CA VAL A 341 -2.03 6.75 5.34
C VAL A 341 -3.12 7.70 4.83
N GLN A 342 -4.39 7.29 4.88
CA GLN A 342 -5.53 8.15 4.50
C GLN A 342 -5.64 9.38 5.41
N HIS A 343 -5.51 9.20 6.73
CA HIS A 343 -5.57 10.31 7.69
C HIS A 343 -4.37 11.27 7.59
N LEU A 344 -3.21 10.79 7.15
CA LEU A 344 -2.02 11.61 6.95
C LEU A 344 -2.08 12.48 5.68
N GLY A 345 -3.08 12.26 4.81
CA GLY A 345 -3.34 13.14 3.67
C GLY A 345 -2.24 13.14 2.61
N TYR A 346 -1.56 12.01 2.40
CA TYR A 346 -0.55 11.91 1.35
C TYR A 346 -1.20 11.94 -0.04
N LEU A 347 -0.84 12.94 -0.85
CA LEU A 347 -1.43 13.19 -2.16
C LEU A 347 -1.12 12.06 -3.17
N GLU A 348 0.08 11.49 -3.08
CA GLU A 348 0.57 10.43 -3.98
C GLU A 348 -0.28 9.17 -3.86
N PHE A 349 -0.65 8.80 -2.64
CA PHE A 349 -1.52 7.64 -2.39
C PHE A 349 -2.97 7.93 -2.75
N GLY A 350 -3.42 9.19 -2.65
CA GLY A 350 -4.74 9.61 -3.12
C GLY A 350 -4.91 9.50 -4.63
N GLU A 351 -3.89 9.84 -5.42
CA GLU A 351 -3.90 9.63 -6.88
C GLU A 351 -3.85 8.14 -7.24
N LEU A 352 -3.00 7.35 -6.58
CA LEU A 352 -2.98 5.89 -6.79
C LEU A 352 -4.33 5.24 -6.47
N ALA A 353 -4.99 5.64 -5.39
CA ALA A 353 -6.32 5.14 -5.05
C ALA A 353 -7.35 5.51 -6.14
N ARG A 354 -7.33 6.75 -6.64
CA ARG A 354 -8.20 7.17 -7.75
C ARG A 354 -7.95 6.38 -9.02
N VAL A 355 -6.68 6.15 -9.38
CA VAL A 355 -6.32 5.31 -10.54
C VAL A 355 -6.80 3.88 -10.33
N ALA A 356 -6.57 3.28 -9.16
CA ALA A 356 -7.01 1.93 -8.85
C ALA A 356 -8.54 1.78 -8.93
N HIS A 357 -9.29 2.75 -8.40
CA HIS A 357 -10.75 2.80 -8.53
C HIS A 357 -11.19 2.89 -9.99
N ARG A 358 -10.54 3.71 -10.81
CA ARG A 358 -10.82 3.81 -12.25
C ARG A 358 -10.57 2.49 -12.99
N THR A 359 -9.56 1.72 -12.58
CA THR A 359 -9.27 0.40 -13.15
C THR A 359 -10.31 -0.64 -12.74
N LEU A 360 -10.85 -0.57 -11.52
CA LEU A 360 -11.91 -1.47 -11.05
C LEU A 360 -13.24 -1.28 -11.79
N ASP A 361 -13.50 -0.09 -12.33
CA ASP A 361 -14.69 0.21 -13.14
C ASP A 361 -14.54 -0.14 -14.63
N GLN A 362 -13.34 -0.49 -15.09
CA GLN A 362 -13.09 -0.90 -16.49
C GLN A 362 -13.95 -2.07 -17.01
N PRO A 363 -14.28 -3.11 -16.21
CA PRO A 363 -15.11 -4.21 -16.69
C PRO A 363 -16.49 -3.75 -17.18
N GLN A 364 -17.10 -2.78 -16.49
CA GLN A 364 -18.42 -2.27 -16.89
C GLN A 364 -18.34 -1.45 -18.17
N ILE A 365 -17.29 -0.63 -18.34
CA ILE A 365 -17.02 0.10 -19.59
C ILE A 365 -16.84 -0.88 -20.75
N PHE A 366 -16.09 -1.96 -20.54
CA PHE A 366 -15.89 -2.99 -21.56
C PHE A 366 -17.19 -3.69 -21.95
N VAL A 367 -18.02 -4.09 -20.98
CA VAL A 367 -19.32 -4.72 -21.22
C VAL A 367 -20.26 -3.78 -21.97
N ASN A 368 -20.35 -2.51 -21.55
CA ASN A 368 -21.18 -1.49 -22.20
C ASN A 368 -20.74 -1.23 -23.64
N ASN A 369 -19.42 -1.13 -23.89
CA ASN A 369 -18.87 -0.95 -25.24
C ASN A 369 -19.11 -2.19 -26.12
N LEU A 370 -18.99 -3.40 -25.57
CA LEU A 370 -19.23 -4.64 -26.29
C LEU A 370 -20.71 -4.78 -26.69
N ALA A 371 -21.64 -4.35 -25.84
CA ALA A 371 -23.08 -4.36 -26.14
C ALA A 371 -23.39 -3.50 -27.38
N VAL A 372 -22.85 -2.27 -27.47
CA VAL A 372 -23.05 -1.39 -28.63
C VAL A 372 -22.39 -1.95 -29.89
N ARG A 373 -21.16 -2.48 -29.78
CA ARG A 373 -20.47 -3.10 -30.93
C ARG A 373 -21.22 -4.32 -31.46
N ARG A 374 -21.68 -5.21 -30.57
CA ARG A 374 -22.48 -6.38 -30.94
C ARG A 374 -23.77 -5.94 -31.62
N ALA A 375 -24.47 -4.95 -31.05
CA ALA A 375 -25.66 -4.40 -31.65
C ALA A 375 -25.40 -3.83 -33.05
N THR A 376 -24.27 -3.14 -33.25
CA THR A 376 -23.85 -2.65 -34.57
C THR A 376 -23.68 -3.79 -35.57
N GLU A 377 -23.02 -4.88 -35.19
CA GLU A 377 -22.85 -6.05 -36.07
C GLU A 377 -24.18 -6.79 -36.35
N GLU A 378 -25.03 -6.96 -35.33
CA GLU A 378 -26.34 -7.60 -35.49
C GLU A 378 -27.28 -6.77 -36.39
N LEU A 379 -27.23 -5.43 -36.29
CA LEU A 379 -28.01 -4.53 -37.15
C LEU A 379 -27.66 -4.69 -38.65
N LYS A 380 -26.40 -5.01 -38.99
CA LYS A 380 -26.00 -5.24 -40.39
C LYS A 380 -26.74 -6.41 -41.03
N VAL A 381 -27.16 -7.39 -40.24
CA VAL A 381 -27.78 -8.64 -40.72
C VAL A 381 -29.29 -8.68 -40.42
N ALA A 382 -29.83 -7.67 -39.74
CA ALA A 382 -31.25 -7.59 -39.39
C ALA A 382 -32.15 -7.61 -40.64
N ARG A 383 -33.20 -8.45 -40.61
CA ARG A 383 -34.12 -8.68 -41.74
C ARG A 383 -35.52 -8.15 -41.54
N ASP A 384 -35.94 -7.95 -40.30
CA ASP A 384 -37.25 -7.43 -39.93
C ASP A 384 -37.13 -6.31 -38.88
N PHE A 385 -38.18 -5.49 -38.76
CA PHE A 385 -38.20 -4.37 -37.81
C PHE A 385 -38.20 -4.86 -36.35
N ASP A 386 -38.77 -6.03 -36.07
CA ASP A 386 -38.77 -6.63 -34.73
C ASP A 386 -37.37 -7.04 -34.24
N GLN A 387 -36.49 -7.47 -35.15
CA GLN A 387 -35.07 -7.73 -34.87
C GLN A 387 -34.37 -6.43 -34.53
N VAL A 388 -34.58 -5.36 -35.30
CA VAL A 388 -34.03 -4.02 -34.99
C VAL A 388 -34.47 -3.58 -33.59
N ARG A 389 -35.75 -3.73 -33.26
CA ARG A 389 -36.27 -3.44 -31.92
C ARG A 389 -35.57 -4.27 -30.84
N ARG A 390 -35.45 -5.59 -31.00
CA ARG A 390 -34.78 -6.46 -30.01
C ARG A 390 -33.31 -6.11 -29.81
N ILE A 391 -32.59 -5.79 -30.89
CA ILE A 391 -31.18 -5.41 -30.85
C ILE A 391 -30.99 -4.10 -30.05
N LEU A 392 -31.82 -3.10 -30.29
CA LEU A 392 -31.80 -1.83 -29.54
C LEU A 392 -32.10 -2.03 -28.05
N LEU A 393 -33.13 -2.84 -27.73
CA LEU A 393 -33.48 -3.16 -26.35
C LEU A 393 -32.33 -3.88 -25.62
N ALA A 394 -31.63 -4.79 -26.30
CA ALA A 394 -30.47 -5.47 -25.72
C ALA A 394 -29.28 -4.51 -25.51
N ALA A 395 -29.00 -3.63 -26.48
CA ALA A 395 -27.89 -2.69 -26.43
C ALA A 395 -28.03 -1.65 -25.30
N PHE A 396 -29.24 -1.12 -25.11
CA PHE A 396 -29.54 -0.08 -24.12
C PHE A 396 -30.06 -0.65 -22.78
N GLY A 397 -30.48 -1.92 -22.76
CA GLY A 397 -30.87 -2.63 -21.54
C GLY A 397 -29.73 -2.77 -20.53
N SER A 398 -28.52 -3.05 -21.01
CA SER A 398 -27.36 -3.34 -20.16
C SER A 398 -26.43 -2.14 -19.90
N ASN A 399 -26.64 -1.01 -20.58
CA ASN A 399 -25.73 0.14 -20.52
C ASN A 399 -26.21 1.24 -19.55
N ASP A 400 -25.47 2.36 -19.50
CA ASP A 400 -25.70 3.47 -18.58
C ASP A 400 -26.89 4.39 -18.94
N PHE A 401 -27.56 4.17 -20.07
CA PHE A 401 -28.70 4.98 -20.48
C PHE A 401 -30.00 4.51 -19.83
N ASP A 402 -30.93 5.43 -19.66
CA ASP A 402 -32.19 5.23 -18.94
C ASP A 402 -33.39 5.02 -19.88
N GLY A 403 -33.25 5.40 -21.14
CA GLY A 403 -34.25 5.17 -22.18
C GLY A 403 -33.77 5.62 -23.55
N PHE A 404 -34.55 5.33 -24.58
CA PHE A 404 -34.38 5.88 -25.92
C PHE A 404 -35.72 6.07 -26.64
N ASP A 405 -35.72 7.00 -27.59
CA ASP A 405 -36.79 7.27 -28.54
C ASP A 405 -36.25 7.17 -29.95
N LEU A 406 -36.79 6.23 -30.73
CA LEU A 406 -36.48 6.10 -32.14
C LEU A 406 -37.68 6.61 -32.95
N ASN A 407 -37.50 7.74 -33.64
CA ASN A 407 -38.47 8.26 -34.60
C ASN A 407 -38.00 7.94 -36.01
N VAL A 408 -38.80 7.21 -36.76
CA VAL A 408 -38.51 6.75 -38.12
C VAL A 408 -39.43 7.46 -39.11
N ALA A 409 -38.87 8.03 -40.16
CA ALA A 409 -39.63 8.64 -41.25
C ALA A 409 -40.01 7.58 -42.30
N LEU A 410 -41.30 7.47 -42.62
CA LEU A 410 -41.80 6.57 -43.67
C LEU A 410 -41.70 7.24 -45.04
N LEU A 411 -41.16 6.52 -46.02
CA LEU A 411 -41.10 6.98 -47.41
C LEU A 411 -42.37 6.59 -48.19
N PRO A 412 -42.71 7.30 -49.29
CA PRO A 412 -43.90 6.98 -50.09
C PRO A 412 -43.84 5.54 -50.64
N GLY A 413 -44.81 4.70 -50.28
CA GLY A 413 -44.91 3.30 -50.73
C GLY A 413 -44.54 2.24 -49.68
N GLU A 414 -44.06 2.63 -48.49
CA GLU A 414 -43.79 1.71 -47.37
C GLU A 414 -45.06 1.50 -46.53
N ILE A 415 -45.39 0.23 -46.19
CA ILE A 415 -46.55 -0.13 -45.36
C ILE A 415 -46.10 -0.50 -43.94
N SER A 416 -46.85 -0.01 -42.95
CA SER A 416 -46.67 -0.32 -41.52
C SER A 416 -46.81 -1.82 -41.25
N ALA A 417 -45.75 -2.46 -40.74
CA ALA A 417 -45.75 -3.88 -40.40
C ALA A 417 -46.51 -4.22 -39.09
N VAL A 418 -47.14 -3.24 -38.43
CA VAL A 418 -47.85 -3.46 -37.15
C VAL A 418 -49.23 -2.82 -37.21
N GLU A 419 -50.22 -3.57 -37.71
CA GLU A 419 -51.62 -3.38 -37.32
C GLU A 419 -51.85 -4.11 -35.99
N SER A 420 -51.55 -3.45 -34.87
CA SER A 420 -52.35 -3.61 -33.64
C SER A 420 -51.97 -2.54 -32.62
N LEU A 421 -52.99 -1.78 -32.21
CA LEU A 421 -53.06 -0.92 -31.02
C LEU A 421 -52.33 0.44 -31.08
N ASP A 422 -52.89 1.39 -31.85
CA ASP A 422 -53.37 2.69 -31.30
C ASP A 422 -53.91 3.60 -32.43
N SER A 423 -55.22 3.77 -32.46
CA SER A 423 -56.01 4.46 -33.51
C SER A 423 -55.92 5.99 -33.50
N LEU A 424 -54.76 6.55 -33.13
CA LEU A 424 -54.50 8.00 -33.16
C LEU A 424 -53.24 8.40 -33.96
N ALA A 425 -52.36 7.46 -34.30
CA ALA A 425 -51.11 7.75 -35.02
C ALA A 425 -51.24 7.85 -36.55
N ALA A 426 -52.39 7.46 -37.12
CA ALA A 426 -52.63 7.38 -38.57
C ALA A 426 -52.64 8.74 -39.33
N ARG A 427 -52.28 9.85 -38.68
CA ARG A 427 -52.18 11.19 -39.30
C ARG A 427 -50.74 11.71 -39.50
N ARG A 428 -49.70 10.99 -39.07
CA ARG A 428 -48.30 11.36 -39.33
C ARG A 428 -47.55 10.15 -39.92
N ASN A 429 -46.90 10.33 -41.07
CA ASN A 429 -46.05 9.34 -41.75
C ASN A 429 -44.76 9.03 -40.96
N SER A 430 -44.87 8.61 -39.70
CA SER A 430 -43.72 8.37 -38.82
C SER A 430 -43.97 7.21 -37.86
N HIS A 431 -43.01 6.30 -37.75
CA HIS A 431 -43.00 5.24 -36.74
C HIS A 431 -42.16 5.66 -35.53
N SER A 432 -42.72 5.60 -34.32
CA SER A 432 -41.98 5.90 -33.09
C SER A 432 -41.86 4.68 -32.19
N LEU A 433 -40.65 4.32 -31.77
CA LEU A 433 -40.38 3.31 -30.77
C LEU A 433 -39.82 3.98 -29.51
N HIS A 434 -40.57 3.92 -28.43
CA HIS A 434 -40.18 4.42 -27.11
C HIS A 434 -39.79 3.27 -26.20
N TRP A 435 -38.66 3.39 -25.49
CA TRP A 435 -38.27 2.44 -24.45
C TRP A 435 -37.62 3.14 -23.26
N ASN A 436 -38.01 2.70 -22.06
CA ASN A 436 -37.40 3.11 -20.80
C ASN A 436 -36.96 1.88 -20.01
N LYS A 437 -35.87 2.02 -19.26
CA LYS A 437 -35.40 1.00 -18.34
C LYS A 437 -36.44 0.72 -17.24
N PRO A 438 -36.69 -0.55 -16.86
CA PRO A 438 -37.72 -0.91 -15.89
C PRO A 438 -37.56 -0.15 -14.57
N GLY A 439 -38.64 0.44 -14.06
CA GLY A 439 -38.64 1.23 -12.81
C GLY A 439 -38.24 2.70 -12.93
N ARG A 440 -37.82 3.19 -14.11
CA ARG A 440 -37.46 4.60 -14.33
C ARG A 440 -38.46 5.42 -15.16
N ALA A 441 -39.52 4.78 -15.68
CA ALA A 441 -40.53 5.41 -16.53
C ALA A 441 -41.19 6.67 -15.91
N ASN A 442 -41.47 6.67 -14.61
CA ASN A 442 -42.07 7.83 -13.92
C ASN A 442 -41.06 8.95 -13.59
N SER A 443 -39.75 8.67 -13.67
CA SER A 443 -38.71 9.64 -13.31
C SER A 443 -38.30 10.55 -14.47
N LEU A 444 -38.34 10.06 -15.72
CA LEU A 444 -37.95 10.83 -16.91
C LEU A 444 -38.84 12.05 -17.18
N ASN A 445 -40.12 12.00 -16.77
CA ASN A 445 -41.06 13.13 -16.94
C ASN A 445 -40.91 14.23 -15.88
N ASN A 446 -40.17 14.00 -14.78
CA ASN A 446 -40.14 14.89 -13.62
C ASN A 446 -38.71 15.21 -13.13
N SER A 447 -37.67 14.73 -13.82
CA SER A 447 -36.26 14.84 -13.40
C SER A 447 -35.42 15.50 -14.48
N SER A 448 -34.31 16.15 -14.09
CA SER A 448 -33.32 16.65 -15.02
C SER A 448 -32.60 15.47 -15.71
N ALA A 449 -32.82 15.33 -17.01
CA ALA A 449 -32.14 14.39 -17.89
C ALA A 449 -31.36 15.17 -18.95
N TRP A 450 -30.27 14.60 -19.43
CA TRP A 450 -29.64 15.07 -20.66
C TRP A 450 -29.86 14.04 -21.77
N THR A 451 -29.84 14.52 -23.01
CA THR A 451 -30.14 13.72 -24.20
C THR A 451 -29.05 13.84 -25.24
N ILE A 452 -28.84 12.75 -25.98
CA ILE A 452 -28.08 12.76 -27.24
C ILE A 452 -29.05 12.39 -28.34
N ALA A 453 -29.24 13.29 -29.31
CA ALA A 453 -29.99 13.04 -30.52
C ALA A 453 -29.02 12.65 -31.64
N LEU A 454 -29.28 11.52 -32.28
CA LEU A 454 -28.49 10.96 -33.37
C LEU A 454 -29.34 10.96 -34.63
N ASP A 455 -28.91 11.71 -35.64
CA ASP A 455 -29.56 11.69 -36.95
C ASP A 455 -29.25 10.39 -37.69
N LEU A 456 -30.29 9.74 -38.19
CA LEU A 456 -30.20 8.45 -38.87
C LEU A 456 -30.11 8.69 -40.38
N LEU A 457 -28.88 8.90 -40.86
CA LEU A 457 -28.56 8.99 -42.28
C LEU A 457 -27.95 7.66 -42.75
N SER A 458 -28.57 7.03 -43.74
CA SER A 458 -28.06 5.78 -44.29
C SER A 458 -26.85 6.01 -45.19
N SER A 459 -26.12 4.94 -45.49
CA SER A 459 -24.98 4.95 -46.43
C SER A 459 -25.36 5.46 -47.83
N SER A 460 -26.65 5.34 -48.20
CA SER A 460 -27.22 5.88 -49.43
C SER A 460 -27.66 7.36 -49.33
N ASN A 461 -27.28 8.03 -48.25
CA ASN A 461 -27.63 9.41 -47.92
C ASN A 461 -29.15 9.64 -47.79
N ARG A 462 -29.89 8.63 -47.35
CA ARG A 462 -31.32 8.74 -47.06
C ARG A 462 -31.53 9.03 -45.58
N HIS A 463 -32.34 10.05 -45.30
CA HIS A 463 -32.72 10.39 -43.94
C HIS A 463 -33.84 9.47 -43.46
N ARG A 464 -33.55 8.64 -42.45
CA ARG A 464 -34.47 7.67 -41.87
C ARG A 464 -35.07 8.08 -40.54
N GLY A 465 -34.66 9.22 -39.98
CA GLY A 465 -35.24 9.79 -38.77
C GLY A 465 -34.19 10.08 -37.70
N THR A 466 -34.58 10.00 -36.43
CA THR A 466 -33.73 10.40 -35.29
C THR A 466 -33.81 9.37 -34.17
N LEU A 467 -32.68 9.00 -33.58
CA LEU A 467 -32.59 8.23 -32.34
C LEU A 467 -32.16 9.17 -31.21
N THR A 468 -33.02 9.38 -30.23
CA THR A 468 -32.73 10.16 -29.02
C THR A 468 -32.49 9.21 -27.85
N VAL A 469 -31.36 9.32 -27.16
CA VAL A 469 -31.04 8.50 -25.98
C VAL A 469 -31.00 9.38 -24.73
N TYR A 470 -31.56 8.89 -23.63
CA TYR A 470 -31.76 9.64 -22.38
C TYR A 470 -30.88 9.10 -21.26
N ARG A 471 -30.30 10.00 -20.45
CA ARG A 471 -29.67 9.65 -19.17
C ARG A 471 -30.02 10.69 -18.11
N LEU A 472 -30.46 10.23 -16.95
CA LEU A 472 -30.67 11.08 -15.78
C LEU A 472 -29.33 11.60 -15.25
N TYR A 473 -29.31 12.82 -14.72
CA TYR A 473 -28.10 13.33 -14.06
C TYR A 473 -27.71 12.42 -12.88
N SER A 474 -26.45 11.99 -12.88
CA SER A 474 -25.87 11.13 -11.85
C SER A 474 -24.46 11.61 -11.49
N THR A 475 -24.04 11.32 -10.27
CA THR A 475 -22.65 11.52 -9.81
C THR A 475 -21.68 10.50 -10.39
N ARG A 476 -22.17 9.50 -11.13
CA ARG A 476 -21.35 8.52 -11.84
C ARG A 476 -21.02 9.01 -13.26
N ASP A 477 -19.75 8.90 -13.61
CA ASP A 477 -19.26 9.13 -14.97
C ASP A 477 -19.97 8.20 -15.97
N LEU A 478 -20.04 8.61 -17.24
CA LEU A 478 -20.59 7.75 -18.30
C LEU A 478 -19.62 6.60 -18.57
N GLN A 479 -20.04 5.37 -18.27
CA GLN A 479 -19.22 4.16 -18.46
C GLN A 479 -19.40 3.58 -19.87
N LEU A 480 -19.34 4.42 -20.91
CA LEU A 480 -19.49 4.03 -22.32
C LEU A 480 -18.73 5.01 -23.21
N ASP A 481 -18.03 4.51 -24.22
CA ASP A 481 -17.36 5.34 -25.23
C ASP A 481 -18.39 5.91 -26.22
N VAL A 482 -18.64 7.21 -26.10
CA VAL A 482 -19.64 7.94 -26.91
C VAL A 482 -19.32 7.88 -28.41
N ASN A 483 -18.06 7.68 -28.79
CA ASN A 483 -17.68 7.52 -30.20
C ASN A 483 -18.33 6.29 -30.84
N LEU A 484 -18.60 5.24 -30.06
CA LEU A 484 -19.29 4.04 -30.57
C LEU A 484 -20.74 4.36 -30.98
N LEU A 485 -21.41 5.26 -30.26
CA LEU A 485 -22.79 5.66 -30.54
C LEU A 485 -22.90 6.74 -31.62
N THR A 486 -21.85 7.53 -31.83
CA THR A 486 -21.88 8.68 -32.75
C THR A 486 -21.24 8.41 -34.11
N ALA A 487 -20.40 7.37 -34.24
CA ALA A 487 -19.72 7.05 -35.49
C ALA A 487 -20.49 6.04 -36.36
N ALA A 488 -20.29 4.73 -36.15
CA ALA A 488 -20.81 3.69 -37.04
C ALA A 488 -22.23 3.23 -36.70
N PHE A 489 -22.66 3.43 -35.46
CA PHE A 489 -23.96 2.94 -34.99
C PHE A 489 -25.16 3.61 -35.68
N PRO A 490 -25.23 4.96 -35.84
CA PRO A 490 -26.38 5.62 -36.46
C PRO A 490 -26.55 5.26 -37.93
N THR A 491 -25.45 5.19 -38.68
CA THR A 491 -25.46 4.82 -40.10
C THR A 491 -25.91 3.38 -40.30
N THR A 492 -25.40 2.46 -39.46
CA THR A 492 -25.77 1.04 -39.54
C THR A 492 -27.25 0.82 -39.15
N LEU A 493 -27.75 1.57 -38.18
CA LEU A 493 -29.16 1.56 -37.80
C LEU A 493 -30.04 2.12 -38.93
N ALA A 494 -29.64 3.22 -39.57
CA ALA A 494 -30.34 3.77 -40.72
C ALA A 494 -30.38 2.79 -41.91
N ASP A 495 -29.25 2.15 -42.21
CA ASP A 495 -29.16 1.10 -43.24
C ASP A 495 -30.05 -0.11 -42.91
N ALA A 496 -30.12 -0.51 -41.63
CA ALA A 496 -31.00 -1.58 -41.19
C ALA A 496 -32.47 -1.21 -41.40
N LEU A 497 -32.88 -0.01 -40.98
CA LEU A 497 -34.23 0.50 -41.19
C LEU A 497 -34.59 0.57 -42.69
N ASP A 498 -33.66 1.04 -43.52
CA ASP A 498 -33.79 1.05 -44.99
C ASP A 498 -34.13 -0.34 -45.54
N ARG A 499 -33.41 -1.38 -45.10
CA ARG A 499 -33.65 -2.77 -45.54
C ARG A 499 -34.97 -3.33 -45.02
N THR A 500 -35.24 -3.18 -43.73
CA THR A 500 -36.37 -3.84 -43.08
C THR A 500 -37.71 -3.25 -43.47
N LEU A 501 -37.77 -1.94 -43.78
CA LEU A 501 -39.00 -1.25 -44.15
C LEU A 501 -39.30 -1.34 -45.65
N ALA A 502 -38.27 -1.52 -46.50
CA ALA A 502 -38.45 -1.74 -47.93
C ALA A 502 -38.99 -3.15 -48.28
N HIS A 503 -38.67 -4.18 -47.48
CA HIS A 503 -39.10 -5.57 -47.73
C HIS A 503 -40.54 -5.89 -47.31
N SER A 504 -41.25 -4.99 -46.62
CA SER A 504 -42.63 -5.21 -46.19
C SER A 504 -43.66 -5.08 -47.33
N ALA A 505 -43.26 -4.67 -48.53
CA ALA A 505 -44.16 -4.37 -49.65
C ALA A 505 -44.45 -5.55 -50.61
N GLU A 506 -43.74 -6.67 -50.52
CA GLU A 506 -43.98 -7.86 -51.37
C GLU A 506 -44.94 -8.86 -50.71
N VAL A 507 -46.23 -8.54 -50.66
CA VAL A 507 -47.29 -9.54 -50.43
C VAL A 507 -47.89 -9.92 -51.78
N ILE A 508 -47.57 -11.11 -52.27
CA ILE A 508 -48.09 -11.68 -53.53
C ILE A 508 -49.59 -12.03 -53.33
N PRO A 509 -50.52 -11.56 -54.17
CA PRO A 509 -51.91 -11.99 -54.09
C PRO A 509 -52.05 -13.42 -54.65
N LEU A 510 -52.69 -14.30 -53.88
CA LEU A 510 -53.09 -15.63 -54.32
C LEU A 510 -54.13 -15.53 -55.45
N PRO A 511 -54.07 -16.35 -56.51
CA PRO A 511 -55.06 -16.30 -57.58
C PRO A 511 -56.41 -16.86 -57.11
N GLU A 512 -57.49 -16.14 -57.40
CA GLU A 512 -58.86 -16.66 -57.39
C GLU A 512 -58.95 -17.89 -58.29
N GLN A 513 -59.44 -19.01 -57.74
CA GLN A 513 -59.97 -20.12 -58.53
C GLN A 513 -61.44 -20.27 -58.21
N ASP A 514 -62.26 -19.75 -59.12
CA ASP A 514 -63.70 -19.97 -59.14
C ASP A 514 -64.05 -21.22 -59.98
N ALA A 515 -64.87 -22.06 -59.34
CA ALA A 515 -65.86 -22.99 -59.88
C ALA A 515 -65.51 -24.15 -60.85
N SER A 516 -65.93 -25.34 -60.37
CA SER A 516 -66.51 -26.48 -61.09
C SER A 516 -65.59 -27.53 -61.70
N LEU A 517 -65.66 -28.77 -61.16
CA LEU A 517 -66.13 -29.98 -61.86
C LEU A 517 -65.81 -31.26 -61.04
N ILE A 518 -66.89 -31.98 -60.73
CA ILE A 518 -67.04 -33.46 -60.79
C ILE A 518 -66.46 -34.31 -59.64
N THR A 519 -67.39 -34.70 -58.75
CA THR A 519 -67.81 -36.08 -58.40
C THR A 519 -66.86 -37.29 -58.53
N ALA A 520 -67.17 -38.26 -57.63
CA ALA A 520 -66.88 -39.70 -57.66
C ALA A 520 -65.58 -40.10 -56.94
N GLN A 521 -65.65 -40.58 -55.69
CA GLN A 521 -66.08 -41.91 -55.22
C GLN A 521 -64.89 -42.84 -54.92
N ALA A 522 -65.07 -43.53 -53.80
CA ALA A 522 -64.61 -44.89 -53.48
C ALA A 522 -63.19 -45.07 -52.93
N GLY A 523 -63.14 -45.70 -51.75
CA GLY A 523 -61.99 -46.41 -51.20
C GLY A 523 -61.87 -46.23 -49.71
#